data_AF-A0A812ILF7-F1
#
_entry.id   AF-A0A812ILF7-F1
#
_cell.length_a   1.000
_cell.length_b   1.000
_cell.length_c   1.000
_cell.angle_alpha   90.00
_cell.angle_beta   90.00
_cell.angle_gamma   90.00
#
_symmetry.space_group_name_H-M   'P 1'
#
loop_
_entity.id
_entity.type
_entity.pdbx_description
1 polymer ?
#
loop_
_entity_poly.entity_id
_entity_poly.type
_entity_poly.pdbx_seq_one_letter_code
_entity_poly.pdbx_strand_id
1 'polypeptide(L)'
;MTTAMRRRDLEVEQVRADDFQQCLLRDGPEAQAATYSWELNQKRAVSLLLAGSVSGLLGFLFAGVLGLHNYYSGGFRQLWAYNKTFTLENNFMGEPFPSGHNYCPQTVSELVHDHQSAEGKLFFGFGLLAAICILASWYPSHLRNVYLGDGVKVCGCCGPTWQNMRQFCPSIGLFLVTCIPTVPPANRHFGENFTVFLHTSGAIMMVGGYGLCEIVALRYACAGHKDTVAGPILKPREWRVRAALIGLSLCSGIAFQVCGFLSPKPVDSLGTDSCADVWVVPSKIDFEYVLQKPGGDHLSLAVRISQAIADRDKLLLDTAHGSCLLLKTLEYWFEVSAGLFMVGSHLAIWWYCPERRLDLPEKLPELAKRELRRQGYATTFISWGGTGSDLEDASSEDDTPTECS
;
A
#
# COMPACT_ATOMS: atom_id res chain seq x y z
N MET A 1 40.62 -4.69 13.68
CA MET A 1 39.92 -5.96 13.35
C MET A 1 38.99 -5.86 12.13
N THR A 2 38.79 -4.67 11.55
CA THR A 2 37.82 -4.41 10.46
C THR A 2 38.35 -4.67 9.03
N THR A 3 39.67 -4.62 8.81
CA THR A 3 40.25 -4.76 7.47
C THR A 3 40.44 -6.22 7.04
N ALA A 4 40.81 -7.11 7.97
CA ALA A 4 41.02 -8.53 7.69
C ALA A 4 39.71 -9.28 7.42
N MET A 5 38.61 -8.86 8.05
CA MET A 5 37.28 -9.44 7.83
C MET A 5 36.77 -9.10 6.42
N ARG A 6 36.96 -7.85 6.00
CA ARG A 6 36.57 -7.36 4.66
C ARG A 6 37.30 -8.06 3.52
N ARG A 7 38.57 -8.46 3.73
CA ARG A 7 39.36 -9.16 2.70
C ARG A 7 38.90 -10.60 2.49
N ARG A 8 38.54 -11.30 3.58
CA ARG A 8 37.96 -12.65 3.48
C ARG A 8 36.58 -12.63 2.83
N ASP A 9 35.75 -11.64 3.12
CA ASP A 9 34.43 -11.52 2.50
C ASP A 9 34.56 -11.31 0.98
N LEU A 10 35.53 -10.50 0.53
CA LEU A 10 35.82 -10.29 -0.89
C LEU A 10 36.38 -11.55 -1.58
N GLU A 11 37.31 -12.26 -0.95
CA GLU A 11 37.86 -13.51 -1.50
C GLU A 11 36.78 -14.61 -1.61
N VAL A 12 35.86 -14.70 -0.63
CA VAL A 12 34.73 -15.64 -0.68
C VAL A 12 33.71 -15.26 -1.75
N GLU A 13 33.43 -13.97 -1.96
CA GLU A 13 32.57 -13.51 -3.05
C GLU A 13 33.17 -13.78 -4.43
N GLN A 14 34.48 -13.58 -4.59
CA GLN A 14 35.16 -13.78 -5.87
C GLN A 14 35.25 -15.27 -6.27
N VAL A 15 35.57 -16.16 -5.33
CA VAL A 15 35.54 -17.62 -5.58
C VAL A 15 34.14 -18.10 -5.96
N ARG A 16 33.10 -17.51 -5.38
CA ARG A 16 31.70 -17.87 -5.70
C ARG A 16 31.26 -17.40 -7.08
N ALA A 17 31.80 -16.28 -7.55
CA ALA A 17 31.55 -15.80 -8.91
C ALA A 17 32.20 -16.74 -9.94
N ASP A 18 33.45 -17.16 -9.71
CA ASP A 18 34.17 -18.06 -10.60
C ASP A 18 33.55 -19.47 -10.65
N ASP A 19 33.12 -20.02 -9.51
CA ASP A 19 32.40 -21.31 -9.43
C ASP A 19 31.04 -21.26 -10.13
N PHE A 20 30.31 -20.15 -10.00
CA PHE A 20 29.04 -19.95 -10.70
C PHE A 20 29.26 -19.89 -12.21
N GLN A 21 30.32 -19.20 -12.65
CA GLN A 21 30.71 -19.14 -14.05
C GLN A 21 31.12 -20.51 -14.59
N GLN A 22 31.82 -21.33 -13.81
CA GLN A 22 32.18 -22.70 -14.19
C GLN A 22 30.97 -23.65 -14.24
N CYS A 23 30.03 -23.56 -13.29
CA CYS A 23 28.76 -24.30 -13.35
C CYS A 23 27.92 -23.87 -14.55
N LEU A 24 27.83 -22.56 -14.83
CA LEU A 24 27.14 -22.06 -16.02
C LEU A 24 27.78 -22.60 -17.29
N LEU A 25 29.11 -22.64 -17.40
CA LEU A 25 29.79 -23.19 -18.58
C LEU A 25 29.59 -24.70 -18.76
N ARG A 26 29.32 -25.42 -17.67
CA ARG A 26 29.03 -26.85 -17.69
C ARG A 26 27.58 -27.13 -18.12
N ASP A 27 26.66 -26.26 -17.75
CA ASP A 27 25.26 -26.38 -18.10
C ASP A 27 25.01 -25.77 -19.49
N GLY A 28 24.24 -26.47 -20.33
CA GLY A 28 24.00 -26.03 -21.71
C GLY A 28 23.40 -24.62 -21.81
N PRO A 29 23.41 -24.00 -23.01
CA PRO A 29 22.92 -22.62 -23.21
C PRO A 29 21.48 -22.39 -22.73
N GLU A 30 20.63 -23.42 -22.76
CA GLU A 30 19.26 -23.39 -22.24
C GLU A 30 19.22 -23.17 -20.71
N ALA A 31 20.08 -23.86 -19.96
CA ALA A 31 20.16 -23.75 -18.50
C ALA A 31 20.74 -22.39 -18.07
N GLN A 32 21.70 -21.85 -18.83
CA GLN A 32 22.19 -20.49 -18.64
C GLN A 32 21.08 -19.45 -18.85
N ALA A 33 20.30 -19.59 -19.94
CA ALA A 33 19.18 -18.70 -20.22
C ALA A 33 18.09 -18.77 -19.14
N ALA A 34 17.75 -19.97 -18.67
CA ALA A 34 16.79 -20.18 -17.58
C ALA A 34 17.26 -19.53 -16.27
N THR A 35 18.54 -19.71 -15.91
CA THR A 35 19.14 -19.11 -14.71
C THR A 35 19.12 -17.59 -14.78
N TYR A 36 19.54 -17.02 -15.91
CA TYR A 36 19.51 -15.56 -16.09
C TYR A 36 18.08 -15.00 -16.03
N SER A 37 17.13 -15.65 -16.68
CA SER A 37 15.71 -15.25 -16.64
C SER A 37 15.17 -15.27 -15.22
N TRP A 38 15.50 -16.30 -14.45
CA TRP A 38 15.14 -16.40 -13.04
C TRP A 38 15.70 -15.25 -12.21
N GLU A 39 17.01 -14.98 -12.28
CA GLU A 39 17.64 -13.90 -11.52
C GLU A 39 17.13 -12.51 -11.93
N LEU A 40 16.83 -12.31 -13.23
CA LEU A 40 16.20 -11.09 -13.72
C LEU A 40 14.81 -10.89 -13.09
N ASN A 41 14.01 -11.95 -12.99
CA ASN A 41 12.71 -11.88 -12.32
C ASN A 41 12.84 -11.61 -10.82
N GLN A 42 13.86 -12.16 -10.15
CA GLN A 42 14.16 -11.82 -8.76
C GLN A 42 14.49 -10.33 -8.59
N LYS A 43 15.34 -9.77 -9.47
CA LYS A 43 15.70 -8.34 -9.43
C LYS A 43 14.50 -7.43 -9.67
N ARG A 44 13.61 -7.79 -10.60
CA ARG A 44 12.33 -7.11 -10.82
C ARG A 44 11.43 -7.18 -9.60
N ALA A 45 11.28 -8.37 -9.00
CA ALA A 45 10.49 -8.59 -7.80
C ALA A 45 10.93 -7.69 -6.64
N VAL A 46 12.24 -7.64 -6.36
CA VAL A 46 12.83 -6.76 -5.33
C VAL A 46 12.50 -5.29 -5.60
N SER A 47 12.69 -4.84 -6.85
CA SER A 47 12.52 -3.43 -7.23
C SER A 47 11.06 -3.00 -7.13
N LEU A 48 10.14 -3.83 -7.63
CA LEU A 48 8.71 -3.58 -7.55
C LEU A 48 8.17 -3.67 -6.13
N LEU A 49 8.67 -4.61 -5.31
CA LEU A 49 8.32 -4.68 -3.90
C LEU A 49 8.74 -3.40 -3.17
N LEU A 50 9.96 -2.89 -3.41
CA LEU A 50 10.41 -1.61 -2.83
C LEU A 50 9.53 -0.45 -3.27
N ALA A 51 9.35 -0.29 -4.58
CA ALA A 51 8.55 0.81 -5.14
C ALA A 51 7.12 0.78 -4.59
N GLY A 52 6.51 -0.39 -4.53
CA GLY A 52 5.17 -0.58 -3.98
C GLY A 52 5.11 -0.30 -2.48
N SER A 53 6.09 -0.77 -1.71
CA SER A 53 6.14 -0.54 -0.26
C SER A 53 6.37 0.92 0.10
N VAL A 54 7.28 1.61 -0.61
CA VAL A 54 7.51 3.05 -0.43
C VAL A 54 6.26 3.85 -0.80
N SER A 55 5.61 3.51 -1.91
CA SER A 55 4.36 4.16 -2.31
C SER A 55 3.26 3.94 -1.25
N GLY A 56 3.09 2.71 -0.76
CA GLY A 56 2.11 2.41 0.29
C GLY A 56 2.40 3.18 1.58
N LEU A 57 3.68 3.30 1.95
CA LEU A 57 4.11 4.06 3.12
C LEU A 57 3.73 5.53 2.97
N LEU A 58 4.00 6.13 1.81
CA LEU A 58 3.64 7.51 1.51
C LEU A 58 2.12 7.72 1.50
N GLY A 59 1.35 6.77 0.96
CA GLY A 59 -0.11 6.83 0.98
C GLY A 59 -0.68 6.93 2.40
N PHE A 60 -0.29 6.02 3.29
CA PHE A 60 -0.72 6.05 4.70
C PHE A 60 -0.14 7.24 5.48
N LEU A 61 1.13 7.57 5.25
CA LEU A 61 1.78 8.69 5.96
C LEU A 61 1.17 10.03 5.58
N PHE A 62 0.93 10.29 4.30
CA PHE A 62 0.30 11.53 3.86
C PHE A 62 -1.15 11.62 4.29
N ALA A 63 -1.93 10.54 4.21
CA ALA A 63 -3.28 10.53 4.77
C ALA A 63 -3.26 10.82 6.28
N GLY A 64 -2.37 10.17 7.05
CA GLY A 64 -2.18 10.40 8.48
C GLY A 64 -1.81 11.84 8.83
N VAL A 65 -0.80 12.39 8.15
CA VAL A 65 -0.30 13.75 8.37
C VAL A 65 -1.33 14.80 7.94
N LEU A 66 -2.04 14.59 6.83
CA LEU A 66 -3.09 15.51 6.39
C LEU A 66 -4.33 15.44 7.27
N GLY A 67 -4.70 14.28 7.80
CA GLY A 67 -5.78 14.16 8.78
C GLY A 67 -5.45 14.93 10.07
N LEU A 68 -4.23 14.77 10.57
CA LEU A 68 -3.72 15.60 11.66
C LEU A 68 -3.71 17.07 11.32
N HIS A 69 -3.20 17.39 10.12
CA HIS A 69 -3.14 18.75 9.65
C HIS A 69 -4.55 19.32 9.63
N ASN A 70 -5.54 18.77 8.94
CA ASN A 70 -6.89 19.34 8.87
C ASN A 70 -7.52 19.52 10.26
N TYR A 71 -7.39 18.53 11.14
CA TYR A 71 -7.85 18.64 12.51
C TYR A 71 -7.21 19.81 13.29
N TYR A 72 -5.87 19.95 13.23
CA TYR A 72 -5.14 21.02 13.94
C TYR A 72 -4.97 22.33 13.14
N SER A 73 -5.18 22.32 11.83
CA SER A 73 -4.78 23.37 10.88
C SER A 73 -5.83 24.42 10.59
N GLY A 74 -7.07 24.20 11.06
CA GLY A 74 -7.89 25.32 11.53
C GLY A 74 -7.08 26.28 12.44
N GLY A 75 -6.04 25.80 13.14
CA GLY A 75 -5.02 26.63 13.80
C GLY A 75 -3.69 26.85 13.04
N PHE A 76 -3.12 25.83 12.39
CA PHE A 76 -1.80 25.90 11.73
C PHE A 76 -1.70 26.87 10.53
N ARG A 77 -2.75 27.01 9.70
CA ARG A 77 -2.78 27.99 8.60
C ARG A 77 -2.69 29.44 9.12
N GLN A 78 -3.14 29.68 10.35
CA GLN A 78 -3.03 30.97 11.05
C GLN A 78 -1.76 31.11 11.90
N LEU A 79 -1.17 30.00 12.35
CA LEU A 79 0.09 30.00 13.10
C LEU A 79 1.27 30.53 12.25
N TRP A 80 1.21 30.32 10.93
CA TRP A 80 2.11 30.97 9.97
C TRP A 80 1.64 32.39 9.57
N ALA A 81 0.33 32.64 9.56
CA ALA A 81 -0.25 33.95 9.27
C ALA A 81 -0.45 34.80 10.54
N TYR A 82 0.65 35.07 11.27
CA TYR A 82 0.87 36.16 12.23
C TYR A 82 -0.19 36.53 13.30
N ASN A 83 -1.28 35.77 13.50
CA ASN A 83 -2.26 36.05 14.56
C ASN A 83 -2.74 34.75 15.23
N LYS A 84 -2.52 34.65 16.55
CA LYS A 84 -2.54 33.44 17.39
C LYS A 84 -3.93 32.86 17.70
N THR A 85 -4.94 33.04 16.85
CA THR A 85 -6.27 32.47 17.13
C THR A 85 -6.41 31.10 16.47
N PHE A 86 -6.85 30.10 17.23
CA PHE A 86 -7.29 28.84 16.65
C PHE A 86 -8.66 29.11 16.00
N THR A 87 -8.75 29.12 14.67
CA THR A 87 -10.06 29.20 14.02
C THR A 87 -10.69 27.84 13.96
N LEU A 88 -11.85 27.73 14.59
CA LEU A 88 -12.73 26.58 14.44
C LEU A 88 -13.32 26.58 13.04
N GLU A 89 -13.37 25.40 12.44
CA GLU A 89 -14.15 25.16 11.24
C GLU A 89 -15.62 25.51 11.49
N ASN A 90 -16.26 26.05 10.46
CA ASN A 90 -17.68 26.34 10.52
C ASN A 90 -18.48 25.08 10.17
N ASN A 91 -19.53 24.83 10.93
CA ASN A 91 -20.56 23.86 10.62
C ASN A 91 -21.37 24.28 9.37
N PHE A 92 -22.38 23.47 9.01
CA PHE A 92 -23.19 23.77 7.83
C PHE A 92 -24.05 25.06 7.96
N MET A 93 -24.15 25.65 9.16
CA MET A 93 -24.83 26.94 9.41
C MET A 93 -23.88 28.14 9.26
N GLY A 94 -22.61 27.90 8.92
CA GLY A 94 -21.60 28.95 8.84
C GLY A 94 -21.22 29.49 10.23
N GLU A 95 -21.29 28.64 11.25
CA GLU A 95 -20.95 28.94 12.65
C GLU A 95 -19.88 27.98 13.16
N PRO A 96 -18.96 28.41 14.03
CA PRO A 96 -18.03 27.50 14.68
C PRO A 96 -18.73 26.30 15.32
N PHE A 97 -18.13 25.11 15.25
CA PHE A 97 -18.68 23.92 15.90
C PHE A 97 -18.89 24.15 17.42
N PRO A 98 -20.12 23.94 17.95
CA PRO A 98 -20.44 24.18 19.37
C PRO A 98 -19.53 23.44 20.37
N SER A 99 -19.05 22.25 20.01
CA SER A 99 -18.13 21.45 20.82
C SER A 99 -16.76 22.09 21.07
N GLY A 100 -16.39 23.10 20.28
CA GLY A 100 -15.06 23.73 20.34
C GLY A 100 -13.94 22.89 19.70
N HIS A 101 -14.29 21.90 18.86
CA HIS A 101 -13.35 21.08 18.11
C HIS A 101 -13.60 21.13 16.60
N ASN A 102 -12.55 20.96 15.80
CA ASN A 102 -12.70 20.70 14.36
C ASN A 102 -13.10 19.25 14.14
N TYR A 103 -13.64 18.96 12.95
CA TYR A 103 -14.02 17.61 12.62
C TYR A 103 -12.78 16.70 12.50
N CYS A 104 -12.70 15.68 13.34
CA CYS A 104 -11.71 14.63 13.25
C CYS A 104 -12.35 13.44 12.50
N PRO A 105 -11.77 12.90 11.42
CA PRO A 105 -12.29 11.68 10.80
C PRO A 105 -12.17 10.48 11.76
N GLN A 106 -13.14 9.57 11.74
CA GLN A 106 -13.12 8.33 12.53
C GLN A 106 -12.19 7.29 11.93
N THR A 107 -12.10 7.26 10.59
CA THR A 107 -11.29 6.30 9.84
C THR A 107 -10.50 7.01 8.74
N VAL A 108 -9.41 6.39 8.28
CA VAL A 108 -8.65 6.83 7.10
C VAL A 108 -9.59 6.87 5.90
N SER A 109 -10.45 5.87 5.75
CA SER A 109 -11.40 5.76 4.64
C SER A 109 -12.45 6.86 4.65
N GLU A 110 -12.84 7.35 5.83
CA GLU A 110 -13.68 8.54 5.98
C GLU A 110 -12.89 9.81 5.62
N LEU A 111 -11.61 9.94 5.97
CA LEU A 111 -10.81 11.09 5.55
C LEU A 111 -10.68 11.19 4.02
N VAL A 112 -10.48 10.06 3.36
CA VAL A 112 -10.21 10.00 1.91
C VAL A 112 -11.46 9.75 1.06
N HIS A 113 -12.66 9.84 1.66
CA HIS A 113 -13.91 9.53 0.96
C HIS A 113 -14.15 10.45 -0.24
N ASP A 114 -13.76 11.72 -0.14
CA ASP A 114 -13.82 12.67 -1.24
C ASP A 114 -12.59 12.49 -2.14
N HIS A 115 -12.79 11.88 -3.30
CA HIS A 115 -11.76 11.68 -4.31
C HIS A 115 -11.25 12.99 -4.94
N GLN A 116 -11.92 14.12 -4.71
CA GLN A 116 -11.46 15.44 -5.16
C GLN A 116 -10.58 16.15 -4.14
N SER A 117 -10.60 15.73 -2.87
CA SER A 117 -9.74 16.29 -1.82
C SER A 117 -8.26 15.94 -2.07
N ALA A 118 -7.36 16.68 -1.41
CA ALA A 118 -5.92 16.42 -1.54
C ALA A 118 -5.56 15.05 -0.94
N GLU A 119 -6.19 14.73 0.19
CA GLU A 119 -6.08 13.48 0.93
C GLU A 119 -6.54 12.31 0.07
N GLY A 120 -7.72 12.44 -0.55
CA GLY A 120 -8.28 11.45 -1.46
C GLY A 120 -7.38 11.18 -2.65
N LYS A 121 -6.90 12.23 -3.32
CA LYS A 121 -6.01 12.12 -4.48
C LYS A 121 -4.67 11.47 -4.14
N LEU A 122 -4.05 11.87 -3.03
CA LEU A 122 -2.78 11.33 -2.59
C LEU A 122 -2.90 9.86 -2.17
N PHE A 123 -3.89 9.54 -1.33
CA PHE A 123 -4.12 8.16 -0.91
C PHE A 123 -4.47 7.27 -2.09
N PHE A 124 -5.34 7.74 -2.99
CA PHE A 124 -5.68 7.02 -4.22
C PHE A 124 -4.44 6.72 -5.08
N GLY A 125 -3.69 7.76 -5.43
CA GLY A 125 -2.53 7.61 -6.32
C GLY A 125 -1.45 6.70 -5.74
N PHE A 126 -1.06 6.91 -4.49
CA PHE A 126 -0.02 6.11 -3.84
C PHE A 126 -0.48 4.70 -3.48
N GLY A 127 -1.73 4.53 -3.01
CA GLY A 127 -2.30 3.23 -2.68
C GLY A 127 -2.47 2.34 -3.92
N LEU A 128 -2.93 2.92 -5.04
CA LEU A 128 -3.11 2.20 -6.30
C LEU A 128 -1.76 1.77 -6.88
N LEU A 129 -0.78 2.68 -6.90
CA LEU A 129 0.58 2.37 -7.34
C LEU A 129 1.19 1.27 -6.46
N ALA A 130 1.01 1.36 -5.15
CA ALA A 130 1.46 0.33 -4.20
C ALA A 130 0.85 -1.04 -4.51
N ALA A 131 -0.48 -1.11 -4.67
CA ALA A 131 -1.19 -2.34 -4.98
C ALA A 131 -0.68 -2.98 -6.29
N ILE A 132 -0.52 -2.18 -7.35
CA ILE A 132 -0.03 -2.67 -8.65
C ILE A 132 1.42 -3.17 -8.54
N CYS A 133 2.31 -2.40 -7.92
CA CYS A 133 3.71 -2.79 -7.78
C CYS A 133 3.89 -4.05 -6.92
N ILE A 134 3.18 -4.17 -5.79
CA ILE A 134 3.22 -5.38 -4.96
C ILE A 134 2.65 -6.57 -5.74
N LEU A 135 1.54 -6.40 -6.46
CA LEU A 135 0.94 -7.45 -7.29
C LEU A 135 1.84 -7.88 -8.47
N ALA A 136 2.52 -6.93 -9.11
CA ALA A 136 3.41 -7.22 -10.23
C ALA A 136 4.76 -7.80 -9.78
N SER A 137 5.14 -7.61 -8.52
CA SER A 137 6.42 -8.08 -8.00
C SER A 137 6.53 -9.60 -7.93
N TRP A 138 5.43 -10.34 -7.77
CA TRP A 138 5.45 -11.78 -7.49
C TRP A 138 6.46 -12.17 -6.39
N TYR A 139 6.65 -11.27 -5.42
CA TYR A 139 7.70 -11.39 -4.42
C TYR A 139 7.64 -12.68 -3.58
N PRO A 140 6.47 -13.28 -3.25
CA PRO A 140 6.40 -14.55 -2.51
C PRO A 140 7.03 -15.71 -3.27
N SER A 141 7.04 -15.68 -4.61
CA SER A 141 7.58 -16.73 -5.46
C SER A 141 9.05 -16.50 -5.81
N HIS A 142 9.51 -15.25 -5.83
CA HIS A 142 10.87 -14.91 -6.26
C HIS A 142 11.86 -14.62 -5.13
N LEU A 143 11.40 -14.24 -3.93
CA LEU A 143 12.30 -13.87 -2.83
C LEU A 143 12.47 -15.01 -1.82
N ARG A 144 13.72 -15.46 -1.63
CA ARG A 144 14.04 -16.64 -0.79
C ARG A 144 13.69 -16.48 0.68
N ASN A 145 13.57 -15.26 1.20
CA ASN A 145 13.21 -15.01 2.60
C ASN A 145 11.70 -15.09 2.89
N VAL A 146 10.88 -15.30 1.86
CA VAL A 146 9.41 -15.45 1.98
C VAL A 146 8.85 -16.64 1.22
N TYR A 147 9.63 -17.24 0.32
CA TYR A 147 9.25 -18.44 -0.41
C TYR A 147 9.02 -19.62 0.53
N LEU A 148 7.86 -20.28 0.40
CA LEU A 148 7.48 -21.43 1.23
C LEU A 148 7.53 -22.77 0.46
N GLY A 149 7.79 -22.74 -0.85
CA GLY A 149 7.58 -23.87 -1.73
C GLY A 149 6.14 -23.98 -2.26
N ASP A 150 5.99 -24.56 -3.44
CA ASP A 150 4.68 -24.73 -4.11
C ASP A 150 3.80 -25.81 -3.47
N GLY A 151 4.42 -26.71 -2.70
CA GLY A 151 3.72 -27.78 -1.99
C GLY A 151 2.94 -27.31 -0.75
N VAL A 152 3.20 -26.08 -0.27
CA VAL A 152 2.61 -25.57 0.97
C VAL A 152 1.25 -24.92 0.67
N LYS A 153 0.20 -25.75 0.71
CA LYS A 153 -1.20 -25.37 0.46
C LYS A 153 -1.91 -24.87 1.72
N VAL A 154 -2.91 -24.01 1.53
CA VAL A 154 -3.77 -23.52 2.62
C VAL A 154 -4.59 -24.66 3.24
N CYS A 155 -5.13 -25.54 2.40
CA CYS A 155 -5.82 -26.76 2.80
C CYS A 155 -5.07 -27.96 2.21
N GLY A 156 -4.75 -28.95 3.05
CA GLY A 156 -3.67 -29.92 2.82
C GLY A 156 -3.70 -30.71 1.50
N CYS A 157 -4.88 -30.93 0.91
CA CYS A 157 -5.00 -31.66 -0.37
C CYS A 157 -5.37 -30.77 -1.56
N CYS A 158 -6.30 -29.83 -1.37
CA CYS A 158 -6.84 -28.96 -2.42
C CYS A 158 -6.93 -27.52 -1.93
N GLY A 159 -6.47 -26.58 -2.73
CA GLY A 159 -6.54 -25.16 -2.39
C GLY A 159 -5.38 -24.36 -2.97
N PRO A 160 -5.46 -23.01 -2.87
CA PRO A 160 -4.36 -22.15 -3.24
C PRO A 160 -3.13 -22.43 -2.37
N THR A 161 -1.95 -22.17 -2.92
CA THR A 161 -0.72 -22.15 -2.15
C THR A 161 -0.73 -20.94 -1.20
N TRP A 162 -0.01 -21.04 -0.08
CA TRP A 162 0.18 -19.89 0.80
C TRP A 162 0.89 -18.73 0.09
N GLN A 163 1.69 -19.01 -0.94
CA GLN A 163 2.30 -17.99 -1.79
C GLN A 163 1.25 -17.21 -2.59
N ASN A 164 0.28 -17.90 -3.20
CA ASN A 164 -0.79 -17.24 -3.94
C ASN A 164 -1.63 -16.37 -3.02
N MET A 165 -2.00 -16.86 -1.83
CA MET A 165 -2.70 -16.03 -0.84
C MET A 165 -1.90 -14.79 -0.48
N ARG A 166 -0.61 -14.93 -0.22
CA ARG A 166 0.30 -13.83 0.10
C ARG A 166 0.48 -12.85 -1.06
N GLN A 167 0.38 -13.30 -2.30
CA GLN A 167 0.50 -12.45 -3.49
C GLN A 167 -0.77 -11.61 -3.70
N PHE A 168 -1.94 -12.24 -3.55
CA PHE A 168 -3.21 -11.64 -3.93
C PHE A 168 -3.89 -10.89 -2.78
N CYS A 169 -3.92 -11.43 -1.56
CA CYS A 169 -4.63 -10.81 -0.44
C CYS A 169 -4.18 -9.37 -0.12
N PRO A 170 -2.87 -9.08 0.12
CA PRO A 170 -2.44 -7.72 0.41
C PRO A 170 -2.73 -6.76 -0.75
N SER A 171 -2.40 -7.18 -1.97
CA SER A 171 -2.47 -6.31 -3.14
C SER A 171 -3.90 -6.02 -3.58
N ILE A 172 -4.76 -7.05 -3.68
CA ILE A 172 -6.18 -6.88 -4.01
C ILE A 172 -6.90 -6.16 -2.86
N GLY A 173 -6.57 -6.48 -1.61
CA GLY A 173 -7.10 -5.77 -0.46
C GLY A 173 -6.81 -4.27 -0.51
N LEU A 174 -5.54 -3.92 -0.77
CA LEU A 174 -5.12 -2.52 -0.94
C LEU A 174 -5.81 -1.86 -2.15
N PHE A 175 -5.96 -2.58 -3.26
CA PHE A 175 -6.68 -2.09 -4.43
C PHE A 175 -8.14 -1.75 -4.10
N LEU A 176 -8.85 -2.64 -3.40
CA LEU A 176 -10.24 -2.44 -3.01
C LEU A 176 -10.40 -1.23 -2.06
N VAL A 177 -9.58 -1.13 -1.00
CA VAL A 177 -9.70 0.01 -0.06
C VAL A 177 -9.36 1.35 -0.71
N THR A 178 -8.51 1.33 -1.74
CA THR A 178 -8.11 2.55 -2.46
C THR A 178 -9.17 2.98 -3.48
N CYS A 179 -9.77 2.03 -4.19
CA CYS A 179 -10.70 2.32 -5.29
C CYS A 179 -12.16 2.48 -4.83
N ILE A 180 -12.51 1.99 -3.64
CA ILE A 180 -13.88 1.98 -3.12
C ILE A 180 -13.95 2.93 -1.91
N PRO A 181 -14.32 4.21 -2.08
CA PRO A 181 -14.42 5.14 -0.96
C PRO A 181 -15.57 4.78 -0.02
N THR A 182 -15.45 5.13 1.26
CA THR A 182 -16.53 4.94 2.24
C THR A 182 -17.19 6.25 2.59
N VAL A 183 -18.50 6.34 2.45
CA VAL A 183 -19.28 7.50 2.88
C VAL A 183 -19.36 7.54 4.42
N PRO A 184 -19.40 8.74 5.05
CA PRO A 184 -19.63 8.87 6.48
C PRO A 184 -20.87 8.07 6.95
N PRO A 185 -20.83 7.43 8.13
CA PRO A 185 -21.93 6.58 8.62
C PRO A 185 -23.32 7.24 8.59
N ALA A 186 -23.38 8.56 8.80
CA ALA A 186 -24.61 9.33 8.83
C ALA A 186 -25.40 9.30 7.51
N ASN A 187 -24.72 9.15 6.37
CA ASN A 187 -25.28 9.26 5.01
C ASN A 187 -25.26 7.92 4.25
N ARG A 188 -25.20 6.77 4.94
CA ARG A 188 -25.18 5.47 4.28
C ARG A 188 -26.59 4.95 4.02
N HIS A 189 -26.95 4.75 2.75
CA HIS A 189 -28.11 3.95 2.36
C HIS A 189 -27.67 2.52 2.02
N PHE A 190 -28.55 1.73 1.40
CA PHE A 190 -28.27 0.34 1.08
C PHE A 190 -27.04 0.17 0.17
N GLY A 191 -26.91 1.00 -0.87
CA GLY A 191 -25.79 0.94 -1.82
C GLY A 191 -24.45 1.30 -1.17
N GLU A 192 -24.45 2.30 -0.31
CA GLU A 192 -23.28 2.76 0.44
C GLU A 192 -22.88 1.72 1.50
N ASN A 193 -23.85 1.04 2.14
CA ASN A 193 -23.55 -0.06 3.06
C ASN A 193 -22.89 -1.24 2.33
N PHE A 194 -23.35 -1.57 1.12
CA PHE A 194 -22.70 -2.61 0.31
C PHE A 194 -21.27 -2.19 -0.10
N THR A 195 -21.09 -0.93 -0.46
CA THR A 195 -19.78 -0.32 -0.77
C THR A 195 -18.83 -0.41 0.43
N VAL A 196 -19.31 -0.05 1.63
CA VAL A 196 -18.56 -0.19 2.89
C VAL A 196 -18.22 -1.64 3.21
N PHE A 197 -19.11 -2.59 2.93
CA PHE A 197 -18.84 -4.02 3.10
C PHE A 197 -17.70 -4.51 2.18
N LEU A 198 -17.71 -4.10 0.90
CA LEU A 198 -16.63 -4.42 -0.03
C LEU A 198 -15.30 -3.77 0.40
N HIS A 199 -15.32 -2.50 0.78
CA HIS A 199 -14.16 -1.80 1.31
C HIS A 199 -13.58 -2.52 2.53
N THR A 200 -14.44 -2.85 3.51
CA THR A 200 -14.04 -3.54 4.75
C THR A 200 -13.48 -4.93 4.46
N SER A 201 -14.05 -5.64 3.49
CA SER A 201 -13.50 -6.92 3.02
C SER A 201 -12.10 -6.75 2.44
N GLY A 202 -11.86 -5.67 1.67
CA GLY A 202 -10.54 -5.29 1.20
C GLY A 202 -9.55 -5.03 2.34
N ALA A 203 -9.95 -4.30 3.38
CA ALA A 203 -9.12 -4.05 4.56
C ALA A 203 -8.78 -5.34 5.32
N ILE A 204 -9.74 -6.26 5.47
CA ILE A 204 -9.53 -7.58 6.09
C ILE A 204 -8.58 -8.43 5.26
N MET A 205 -8.73 -8.47 3.93
CA MET A 205 -7.78 -9.15 3.04
C MET A 205 -6.39 -8.56 3.16
N MET A 206 -6.30 -7.23 3.19
CA MET A 206 -5.04 -6.51 3.22
C MET A 206 -4.27 -6.73 4.52
N VAL A 207 -4.90 -6.54 5.68
CA VAL A 207 -4.23 -6.60 6.99
C VAL A 207 -4.32 -8.02 7.57
N GLY A 208 -5.54 -8.56 7.66
CA GLY A 208 -5.79 -9.89 8.23
C GLY A 208 -5.27 -11.02 7.36
N GLY A 209 -5.54 -10.97 6.06
CA GLY A 209 -5.05 -11.97 5.09
C GLY A 209 -3.53 -11.99 5.00
N TYR A 210 -2.90 -10.82 4.88
CA TYR A 210 -1.43 -10.70 4.92
C TYR A 210 -0.86 -11.20 6.25
N GLY A 211 -1.46 -10.79 7.38
CA GLY A 211 -0.98 -11.19 8.69
C GLY A 211 -1.03 -12.68 8.95
N LEU A 212 -2.09 -13.35 8.50
CA LEU A 212 -2.18 -14.80 8.54
C LEU A 212 -1.07 -15.46 7.71
N CYS A 213 -0.87 -15.01 6.46
CA CYS A 213 0.19 -15.53 5.58
C CYS A 213 1.58 -15.35 6.21
N GLU A 214 1.81 -14.22 6.86
CA GLU A 214 3.09 -13.90 7.46
C GLU A 214 3.35 -14.70 8.74
N ILE A 215 2.33 -14.91 9.59
CA ILE A 215 2.43 -15.81 10.75
C ILE A 215 2.79 -17.23 10.29
N VAL A 216 2.16 -17.73 9.23
CA VAL A 216 2.47 -19.06 8.67
C VAL A 216 3.92 -19.10 8.18
N ALA A 217 4.37 -18.10 7.43
CA ALA A 217 5.75 -18.04 6.95
C ALA A 217 6.78 -18.02 8.08
N LEU A 218 6.55 -17.21 9.12
CA LEU A 218 7.43 -17.12 10.28
C LEU A 218 7.44 -18.40 11.12
N ARG A 219 6.30 -19.10 11.24
CA ARG A 219 6.21 -20.41 11.89
C ARG A 219 6.96 -21.47 11.10
N TYR A 220 6.79 -21.50 9.78
CA TYR A 220 7.46 -22.46 8.90
C TYR A 220 8.99 -22.30 8.97
N ALA A 221 9.47 -21.05 9.02
CA ALA A 221 10.89 -20.75 9.23
C ALA A 221 11.42 -21.21 10.59
N CYS A 222 10.62 -21.07 11.66
CA CYS A 222 10.99 -21.47 13.01
C CYS A 222 11.00 -22.99 13.19
N ALA A 223 10.14 -23.71 12.48
CA ALA A 223 10.03 -25.18 12.56
C ALA A 223 11.28 -25.92 12.05
N GLY A 224 12.27 -25.20 11.51
CA GLY A 224 13.57 -25.76 11.17
C GLY A 224 13.46 -26.94 10.22
N HIS A 225 12.49 -26.91 9.29
CA HIS A 225 12.38 -27.89 8.21
C HIS A 225 13.61 -27.76 7.32
N LYS A 226 14.70 -28.41 7.74
CA LYS A 226 15.98 -28.50 7.04
C LYS A 226 15.90 -29.45 5.84
N ASP A 227 14.87 -30.29 5.81
CA ASP A 227 14.71 -31.36 4.82
C ASP A 227 14.05 -30.87 3.52
N THR A 228 13.43 -29.69 3.53
CA THR A 228 12.93 -29.06 2.31
C THR A 228 13.94 -28.04 1.80
N VAL A 229 14.49 -28.30 0.61
CA VAL A 229 15.30 -27.35 -0.19
C VAL A 229 14.59 -25.99 -0.40
N ALA A 230 13.29 -25.91 -0.10
CA ALA A 230 12.37 -24.83 -0.43
C ALA A 230 11.88 -23.95 0.75
N GLY A 231 12.41 -24.11 1.97
CA GLY A 231 12.00 -23.29 3.12
C GLY A 231 12.55 -21.85 3.10
N PRO A 232 11.86 -20.87 3.73
CA PRO A 232 12.32 -19.50 3.78
C PRO A 232 13.59 -19.38 4.64
N ILE A 233 14.65 -18.78 4.09
CA ILE A 233 15.93 -18.63 4.79
C ILE A 233 15.91 -17.32 5.60
N LEU A 234 15.43 -17.41 6.84
CA LEU A 234 15.24 -16.26 7.72
C LEU A 234 16.36 -16.10 8.74
N LYS A 235 16.97 -14.90 8.79
CA LYS A 235 17.92 -14.55 9.85
C LYS A 235 17.15 -14.31 11.17
N PRO A 236 17.73 -14.61 12.35
CA PRO A 236 17.04 -14.37 13.63
C PRO A 236 16.60 -12.92 13.85
N ARG A 237 17.39 -11.95 13.38
CA ARG A 237 17.04 -10.52 13.43
C ARG A 237 15.87 -10.18 12.52
N GLU A 238 15.87 -10.71 11.30
CA GLU A 238 14.77 -10.52 10.34
C GLU A 238 13.46 -11.08 10.91
N TRP A 239 13.51 -12.32 11.43
CA TRP A 239 12.35 -12.96 12.05
C TRP A 239 11.75 -12.10 13.15
N ARG A 240 12.58 -11.56 14.07
CA ARG A 240 12.09 -10.70 15.17
C ARG A 240 11.45 -9.41 14.67
N VAL A 241 12.06 -8.74 13.69
CA VAL A 241 11.53 -7.50 13.12
C VAL A 241 10.20 -7.76 12.43
N ARG A 242 10.11 -8.79 11.60
CA ARG A 242 8.88 -9.15 10.88
C ARG A 242 7.78 -9.60 11.85
N ALA A 243 8.11 -10.40 12.86
CA ALA A 243 7.18 -10.81 13.91
C ALA A 243 6.65 -9.63 14.73
N ALA A 244 7.52 -8.67 15.09
CA ALA A 244 7.11 -7.46 15.80
C ALA A 244 6.19 -6.58 14.93
N LEU A 245 6.56 -6.34 13.66
CA LEU A 245 5.75 -5.53 12.75
C LEU A 245 4.38 -6.15 12.50
N ILE A 246 4.30 -7.46 12.28
CA ILE A 246 2.99 -8.10 12.07
C ILE A 246 2.18 -8.18 13.35
N GLY A 247 2.82 -8.41 14.50
CA GLY A 247 2.15 -8.36 15.80
C GLY A 247 1.54 -6.98 16.07
N LEU A 248 2.32 -5.91 15.85
CA LEU A 248 1.84 -4.54 15.99
C LEU A 248 0.72 -4.21 15.00
N SER A 249 0.85 -4.61 13.73
CA SER A 249 -0.19 -4.40 12.71
C SER A 249 -1.52 -5.06 13.10
N LEU A 250 -1.49 -6.32 13.54
CA LEU A 250 -2.69 -7.06 13.97
C LEU A 250 -3.27 -6.51 15.27
N CYS A 251 -2.43 -6.16 16.25
CA CYS A 251 -2.89 -5.52 17.49
C CYS A 251 -3.56 -4.17 17.21
N SER A 252 -2.98 -3.34 16.34
CA SER A 252 -3.60 -2.10 15.89
C SER A 252 -4.92 -2.36 15.15
N GLY A 253 -4.97 -3.35 14.27
CA GLY A 253 -6.21 -3.74 13.58
C GLY A 253 -7.33 -4.19 14.54
N ILE A 254 -6.99 -4.95 15.59
CA ILE A 254 -7.95 -5.34 16.63
C ILE A 254 -8.40 -4.12 17.45
N ALA A 255 -7.46 -3.27 17.86
CA ALA A 255 -7.76 -2.06 18.62
C ALA A 255 -8.66 -1.11 17.82
N PHE A 256 -8.44 -0.96 16.51
CA PHE A 256 -9.33 -0.26 15.59
C PHE A 256 -10.76 -0.80 15.64
N GLN A 257 -10.95 -2.11 15.52
CA GLN A 257 -12.29 -2.73 15.57
C GLN A 257 -12.96 -2.55 16.94
N VAL A 258 -12.19 -2.65 18.02
CA VAL A 258 -12.69 -2.43 19.38
C VAL A 258 -13.11 -0.97 19.57
N CYS A 259 -12.30 0.00 19.12
CA CYS A 259 -12.66 1.41 19.14
C CYS A 259 -13.93 1.65 18.32
N GLY A 260 -14.02 1.15 17.08
CA GLY A 260 -15.21 1.32 16.24
C GLY A 260 -16.48 0.69 16.83
N PHE A 261 -16.36 -0.41 17.57
CA PHE A 261 -17.49 -1.00 18.30
C PHE A 261 -17.92 -0.17 19.51
N LEU A 262 -16.96 0.41 20.23
CA LEU A 262 -17.20 1.26 21.40
C LEU A 262 -17.58 2.70 21.03
N SER A 263 -17.24 3.14 19.82
CA SER A 263 -17.54 4.47 19.30
C SER A 263 -19.05 4.66 19.29
N PRO A 264 -19.56 5.72 19.95
CA PRO A 264 -20.99 5.95 20.03
C PRO A 264 -21.55 6.19 18.63
N LYS A 265 -22.69 5.58 18.37
CA LYS A 265 -23.39 5.76 17.09
C LYS A 265 -23.87 7.21 16.98
N PRO A 266 -23.82 7.82 15.79
CA PRO A 266 -24.37 9.15 15.57
C PRO A 266 -25.83 9.17 16.04
N VAL A 267 -26.19 10.22 16.77
CA VAL A 267 -27.55 10.37 17.35
C VAL A 267 -28.44 11.06 16.33
N ASP A 268 -29.46 10.35 15.87
CA ASP A 268 -30.25 10.75 14.69
C ASP A 268 -31.34 11.79 14.95
N SER A 269 -31.64 12.15 16.21
CA SER A 269 -32.35 13.37 16.61
C SER A 269 -32.85 13.24 18.06
N LEU A 270 -32.83 14.37 18.77
CA LEU A 270 -33.55 14.65 20.03
C LEU A 270 -33.02 13.94 21.29
N GLY A 271 -32.22 14.67 22.07
CA GLY A 271 -32.61 14.90 23.47
C GLY A 271 -31.73 14.35 24.60
N THR A 272 -30.51 13.88 24.37
CA THR A 272 -29.56 13.64 25.47
C THR A 272 -28.15 14.06 25.08
N ASP A 273 -27.42 14.65 26.03
CA ASP A 273 -26.04 15.14 25.94
C ASP A 273 -25.06 14.06 25.43
N SER A 274 -25.12 13.81 24.12
CA SER A 274 -24.26 12.87 23.44
C SER A 274 -22.96 13.59 23.09
N CYS A 275 -21.83 13.03 23.52
CA CYS A 275 -20.53 13.55 23.11
C CYS A 275 -20.15 13.20 21.65
N ALA A 276 -21.03 12.55 20.88
CA ALA A 276 -20.77 12.12 19.50
C ALA A 276 -21.01 13.24 18.48
N ASP A 277 -20.65 13.00 17.21
CA ASP A 277 -20.98 13.93 16.12
C ASP A 277 -22.50 14.06 15.95
N VAL A 278 -22.97 15.28 15.69
CA VAL A 278 -24.38 15.59 15.45
C VAL A 278 -24.58 15.86 13.97
N TRP A 279 -25.25 14.93 13.30
CA TRP A 279 -25.56 14.99 11.87
C TRP A 279 -27.06 15.24 11.70
N VAL A 280 -27.43 16.30 10.98
CA VAL A 280 -28.84 16.73 10.84
C VAL A 280 -29.17 16.90 9.37
N VAL A 281 -30.35 16.44 8.94
CA VAL A 281 -30.89 16.80 7.63
C VAL A 281 -31.33 18.26 7.71
N PRO A 282 -30.71 19.17 6.93
CA PRO A 282 -31.06 20.58 7.00
C PRO A 282 -32.54 20.81 6.69
N SER A 283 -33.09 21.88 7.24
CA SER A 283 -34.46 22.33 7.00
C SER A 283 -34.50 23.56 6.11
N LYS A 284 -35.70 23.92 5.62
CA LYS A 284 -35.88 25.18 4.88
C LYS A 284 -35.55 26.41 5.73
N ILE A 285 -35.75 26.32 7.05
CA ILE A 285 -35.41 27.40 7.99
C ILE A 285 -33.90 27.61 8.02
N ASP A 286 -33.12 26.52 8.00
CA ASP A 286 -31.66 26.58 7.99
C ASP A 286 -31.13 27.23 6.70
N PHE A 287 -31.76 26.89 5.56
CA PHE A 287 -31.47 27.53 4.27
C PHE A 287 -31.74 29.04 4.30
N GLU A 288 -32.92 29.46 4.78
CA GLU A 288 -33.29 30.87 4.89
C GLU A 288 -32.37 31.62 5.85
N TYR A 289 -32.00 31.00 6.97
CA TYR A 289 -31.07 31.54 7.95
C TYR A 289 -29.70 31.84 7.32
N VAL A 290 -29.11 30.88 6.60
CA VAL A 290 -27.81 31.06 5.95
C VAL A 290 -27.86 32.14 4.87
N LEU A 291 -28.97 32.26 4.14
CA LEU A 291 -29.15 33.26 3.09
C LEU A 291 -29.28 34.70 3.66
N GLN A 292 -29.83 34.84 4.86
CA GLN A 292 -30.04 36.14 5.52
C GLN A 292 -28.80 36.64 6.29
N LYS A 293 -27.79 35.78 6.51
CA LYS A 293 -26.61 36.11 7.30
C LYS A 293 -25.74 37.15 6.57
N PRO A 294 -25.40 38.28 7.20
CA PRO A 294 -24.56 39.30 6.56
C PRO A 294 -23.07 38.90 6.60
N GLY A 295 -22.42 38.88 5.42
CA GLY A 295 -20.97 38.79 5.26
C GLY A 295 -20.39 37.37 5.17
N GLY A 296 -20.02 36.95 3.95
CA GLY A 296 -19.38 35.64 3.69
C GLY A 296 -19.77 35.03 2.35
N ASP A 297 -19.17 33.89 2.01
CA ASP A 297 -19.53 33.05 0.86
C ASP A 297 -20.79 32.20 1.19
N HIS A 298 -21.91 32.88 1.48
CA HIS A 298 -23.16 32.22 1.87
C HIS A 298 -23.82 31.48 0.71
N LEU A 299 -23.51 31.86 -0.53
CA LEU A 299 -24.14 31.27 -1.71
C LEU A 299 -23.71 29.81 -1.89
N SER A 300 -22.40 29.52 -1.76
CA SER A 300 -21.89 28.14 -1.86
C SER A 300 -22.48 27.24 -0.77
N LEU A 301 -22.59 27.76 0.46
CA LEU A 301 -23.19 27.05 1.58
C LEU A 301 -24.69 26.83 1.40
N ALA A 302 -25.44 27.83 0.95
CA ALA A 302 -26.87 27.73 0.67
C ALA A 302 -27.16 26.71 -0.45
N VAL A 303 -26.34 26.68 -1.51
CA VAL A 303 -26.44 25.66 -2.57
C VAL A 303 -26.25 24.26 -1.99
N ARG A 304 -25.24 24.05 -1.15
CA ARG A 304 -24.98 22.77 -0.49
C ARG A 304 -26.14 22.35 0.42
N ILE A 305 -26.71 23.27 1.20
CA ILE A 305 -27.88 23.01 2.04
C ILE A 305 -29.08 22.63 1.19
N SER A 306 -29.34 23.36 0.10
CA SER A 306 -30.46 23.07 -0.80
C SER A 306 -30.35 21.68 -1.43
N GLN A 307 -29.14 21.26 -1.81
CA GLN A 307 -28.88 19.90 -2.31
C GLN A 307 -29.15 18.86 -1.22
N ALA A 308 -28.57 19.05 -0.03
CA ALA A 308 -28.79 18.12 1.09
C ALA A 308 -30.27 17.98 1.50
N ILE A 309 -31.06 19.07 1.44
CA ILE A 309 -32.51 19.01 1.65
C ILE A 309 -33.20 18.13 0.60
N ALA A 310 -32.82 18.28 -0.67
CA ALA A 310 -33.41 17.53 -1.77
C ALA A 310 -33.08 16.04 -1.70
N ASP A 311 -31.82 15.72 -1.41
CA ASP A 311 -31.29 14.36 -1.38
C ASP A 311 -31.54 13.66 -0.03
N ARG A 312 -32.02 14.40 0.98
CA ARG A 312 -32.16 13.95 2.39
C ARG A 312 -30.83 13.57 3.04
N ASP A 313 -29.74 14.18 2.58
CA ASP A 313 -28.41 14.01 3.16
C ASP A 313 -28.30 14.77 4.49
N LYS A 314 -27.59 14.18 5.44
CA LYS A 314 -27.26 14.82 6.71
C LYS A 314 -25.97 15.63 6.56
N LEU A 315 -25.99 16.84 7.10
CA LEU A 315 -24.82 17.70 7.25
C LEU A 315 -24.40 17.78 8.72
N LEU A 316 -23.10 17.99 8.94
CA LEU A 316 -22.51 18.02 10.28
C LEU A 316 -22.81 19.36 10.97
N LEU A 317 -23.57 19.30 12.07
CA LEU A 317 -23.95 20.45 12.89
C LEU A 317 -22.94 20.72 14.01
N ASP A 318 -22.52 19.65 14.69
CA ASP A 318 -21.55 19.69 15.79
C ASP A 318 -20.66 18.45 15.74
N THR A 319 -19.42 18.59 16.20
CA THR A 319 -18.43 17.52 16.25
C THR A 319 -18.41 16.83 17.60
N ALA A 320 -17.90 15.61 17.63
CA ALA A 320 -17.67 14.89 18.88
C ALA A 320 -16.74 15.65 19.83
N HIS A 321 -16.94 15.46 21.14
CA HIS A 321 -16.09 15.98 22.21
C HIS A 321 -15.82 14.90 23.28
N GLY A 322 -15.01 15.23 24.28
CA GLY A 322 -14.76 14.36 25.45
C GLY A 322 -14.25 12.96 25.08
N SER A 323 -14.85 11.92 25.67
CA SER A 323 -14.46 10.52 25.45
C SER A 323 -14.80 10.01 24.04
N CYS A 324 -15.89 10.50 23.44
CA CYS A 324 -16.27 10.16 22.08
C CYS A 324 -15.19 10.60 21.07
N LEU A 325 -14.70 11.85 21.20
CA LEU A 325 -13.63 12.38 20.36
C LEU A 325 -12.32 11.61 20.55
N LEU A 326 -11.99 11.22 21.79
CA LEU A 326 -10.81 10.40 22.06
C LEU A 326 -10.91 9.03 21.40
N LEU A 327 -12.05 8.33 21.51
CA LEU A 327 -12.27 7.03 20.86
C LEU A 327 -12.16 7.14 19.34
N LYS A 328 -12.78 8.16 18.75
CA LYS A 328 -12.70 8.46 17.31
C LYS A 328 -11.25 8.69 16.84
N THR A 329 -10.50 9.48 17.61
CA THR A 329 -9.09 9.77 17.33
C THR A 329 -8.23 8.50 17.43
N LEU A 330 -8.48 7.66 18.45
CA LEU A 330 -7.76 6.39 18.62
C LEU A 330 -8.08 5.40 17.50
N GLU A 331 -9.35 5.30 17.09
CA GLU A 331 -9.80 4.47 15.98
C GLU A 331 -9.03 4.81 14.70
N TYR A 332 -9.02 6.10 14.33
CA TYR A 332 -8.27 6.61 13.19
C TYR A 332 -6.78 6.22 13.24
N TRP A 333 -6.13 6.45 14.38
CA TRP A 333 -4.70 6.16 14.53
C TRP A 333 -4.37 4.67 14.54
N PHE A 334 -5.24 3.83 15.08
CA PHE A 334 -5.07 2.39 15.05
C PHE A 334 -5.19 1.87 13.62
N GLU A 335 -6.07 2.43 12.80
CA GLU A 335 -6.14 2.09 11.38
C GLU A 335 -4.88 2.52 10.62
N VAL A 336 -4.44 3.78 10.78
CA VAL A 336 -3.19 4.28 10.19
C VAL A 336 -2.01 3.40 10.60
N SER A 337 -1.89 3.09 11.89
CA SER A 337 -0.81 2.25 12.43
C SER A 337 -0.85 0.84 11.87
N ALA A 338 -2.03 0.24 11.73
CA ALA A 338 -2.19 -1.09 11.15
C ALA A 338 -1.63 -1.14 9.72
N GLY A 339 -1.97 -0.13 8.90
CA GLY A 339 -1.45 0.05 7.54
C GLY A 339 0.07 0.28 7.52
N LEU A 340 0.58 1.22 8.32
CA LEU A 340 2.01 1.55 8.39
C LEU A 340 2.87 0.35 8.82
N PHE A 341 2.45 -0.43 9.82
CA PHE A 341 3.19 -1.62 10.26
C PHE A 341 3.13 -2.76 9.23
N MET A 342 2.00 -2.92 8.52
CA MET A 342 1.87 -3.89 7.43
C MET A 342 2.82 -3.55 6.27
N VAL A 343 2.87 -2.29 5.86
CA VAL A 343 3.81 -1.81 4.83
C VAL A 343 5.26 -1.90 5.33
N GLY A 344 5.50 -1.57 6.61
CA GLY A 344 6.79 -1.76 7.25
C GLY A 344 7.28 -3.21 7.18
N SER A 345 6.37 -4.18 7.28
CA SER A 345 6.67 -5.60 7.10
C SER A 345 7.15 -5.93 5.68
N HIS A 346 6.54 -5.33 4.64
CA HIS A 346 7.01 -5.46 3.26
C HIS A 346 8.39 -4.82 3.06
N LEU A 347 8.66 -3.65 3.66
CA LEU A 347 9.99 -3.04 3.67
C LEU A 347 11.02 -3.90 4.40
N ALA A 348 10.64 -4.58 5.47
CA ALA A 348 11.52 -5.52 6.16
C ALA A 348 11.90 -6.70 5.26
N ILE A 349 10.93 -7.27 4.52
CA ILE A 349 11.20 -8.34 3.54
C ILE A 349 12.20 -7.86 2.49
N TRP A 350 11.97 -6.68 1.91
CA TRP A 350 12.89 -6.08 0.95
C TRP A 350 14.29 -5.84 1.57
N TRP A 351 14.36 -5.33 2.79
CA TRP A 351 15.63 -5.00 3.44
C TRP A 351 16.49 -6.25 3.68
N TYR A 352 15.87 -7.35 4.10
CA TYR A 352 16.57 -8.57 4.47
C TYR A 352 16.75 -9.57 3.31
N CYS A 353 16.07 -9.39 2.17
CA CYS A 353 16.24 -10.30 1.03
C CYS A 353 17.67 -10.23 0.46
N PRO A 354 18.34 -11.38 0.26
CA PRO A 354 19.66 -11.41 -0.37
C PRO A 354 19.61 -10.94 -1.83
N GLU A 355 18.48 -11.13 -2.51
CA GLU A 355 18.26 -10.79 -3.92
C GLU A 355 18.46 -9.29 -4.20
N ARG A 356 18.33 -8.43 -3.19
CA ARG A 356 18.63 -6.99 -3.29
C ARG A 356 20.07 -6.69 -3.68
N ARG A 357 20.99 -7.64 -3.47
CA ARG A 357 22.41 -7.52 -3.81
C ARG A 357 22.79 -8.28 -5.07
N LEU A 358 21.82 -8.83 -5.81
CA LEU A 358 22.11 -9.52 -7.08
C LEU A 358 22.62 -8.51 -8.10
N ASP A 359 23.89 -8.69 -8.48
CA ASP A 359 24.46 -8.01 -9.61
C ASP A 359 24.34 -8.91 -10.84
N LEU A 360 23.70 -8.39 -11.89
CA LEU A 360 23.47 -9.14 -13.12
C LEU A 360 24.50 -8.65 -14.14
N PRO A 361 25.13 -9.54 -14.91
CA PRO A 361 26.02 -9.12 -15.98
C PRO A 361 25.25 -8.24 -16.98
N GLU A 362 25.76 -7.05 -17.27
CA GLU A 362 25.13 -6.10 -18.21
C GLU A 362 24.94 -6.71 -19.61
N LYS A 363 25.84 -7.61 -20.00
CA LYS A 363 25.80 -8.33 -21.27
C LYS A 363 25.56 -9.81 -21.01
N LEU A 364 24.43 -10.31 -21.49
CA LEU A 364 24.23 -11.75 -21.65
C LEU A 364 25.31 -12.32 -22.59
N PRO A 365 25.84 -13.51 -22.31
CA PRO A 365 26.58 -14.28 -23.30
C PRO A 365 25.77 -14.41 -24.60
N GLU A 366 26.40 -14.22 -25.76
CA GLU A 366 25.71 -14.26 -27.06
C GLU A 366 24.94 -15.56 -27.30
N LEU A 367 25.43 -16.68 -26.75
CA LEU A 367 24.74 -17.97 -26.80
C LEU A 367 23.40 -17.94 -26.06
N ALA A 368 23.34 -17.35 -24.86
CA ALA A 368 22.09 -17.19 -24.11
C ALA A 368 21.12 -16.23 -24.81
N LYS A 369 21.62 -15.17 -25.47
CA LYS A 369 20.78 -14.28 -26.29
C LYS A 369 20.14 -15.01 -27.47
N ARG A 370 20.87 -15.91 -28.12
CA ARG A 370 20.35 -16.72 -29.24
C ARG A 370 19.27 -17.67 -28.76
N GLU A 371 19.44 -18.31 -27.62
CA GLU A 371 18.45 -19.25 -27.08
C GLU A 371 17.18 -18.55 -26.59
N LEU A 372 17.30 -17.38 -25.94
CA LEU A 372 16.13 -16.56 -25.57
C LEU A 372 15.30 -16.16 -26.80
N ARG A 373 15.98 -15.77 -27.91
CA ARG A 373 15.29 -15.49 -29.19
C ARG A 373 14.57 -16.72 -29.72
N ARG A 374 15.21 -17.90 -29.63
CA ARG A 374 14.62 -19.16 -30.08
C ARG A 374 13.36 -19.54 -29.29
N GLN A 375 13.33 -19.24 -27.99
CA GLN A 375 12.17 -19.49 -27.12
C GLN A 375 11.02 -18.47 -27.31
N GLY A 376 11.11 -17.57 -28.29
CA GLY A 376 10.07 -16.57 -28.56
C GLY A 376 10.06 -15.41 -27.56
N TYR A 377 11.05 -15.30 -26.67
CA TYR A 377 11.27 -14.07 -25.93
C TYR A 377 11.81 -13.04 -26.92
N ALA A 378 10.95 -12.09 -27.30
CA ALA A 378 11.37 -10.95 -28.07
C ALA A 378 12.45 -10.21 -27.25
N THR A 379 13.70 -10.33 -27.68
CA THR A 379 14.84 -9.56 -27.17
C THR A 379 14.81 -8.15 -27.75
N THR A 380 13.63 -7.57 -27.93
CA THR A 380 13.43 -6.14 -27.78
C THR A 380 13.71 -5.83 -26.31
N PHE A 381 14.99 -5.91 -25.94
CA PHE A 381 15.54 -5.10 -24.88
C PHE A 381 15.05 -3.71 -25.21
N ILE A 382 14.06 -3.23 -24.46
CA ILE A 382 13.81 -1.81 -24.34
C ILE A 382 15.14 -1.31 -23.80
N SER A 383 15.98 -0.78 -24.69
CA SER A 383 17.15 0.00 -24.35
C SER A 383 16.61 1.19 -23.55
N TRP A 384 16.44 0.99 -22.24
CA TRP A 384 16.19 2.05 -21.28
C TRP A 384 17.51 2.82 -21.19
N GLY A 385 17.68 3.83 -22.04
CA GLY A 385 18.73 4.83 -21.89
C GLY A 385 19.74 5.00 -23.04
N GLY A 386 19.61 4.28 -24.15
CA GLY A 386 20.39 4.60 -25.36
C GLY A 386 19.76 5.76 -26.11
N THR A 387 20.15 7.00 -25.82
CA THR A 387 19.90 8.14 -26.71
C THR A 387 20.51 7.81 -28.07
N GLY A 388 19.65 7.59 -29.05
CA GLY A 388 20.04 7.20 -30.41
C GLY A 388 21.10 8.13 -30.99
N SER A 389 22.11 7.53 -31.60
CA SER A 389 22.91 8.18 -32.65
C SER A 389 23.47 7.20 -33.67
N ASP A 390 23.55 5.89 -33.39
CA ASP A 390 24.22 4.98 -34.32
C ASP A 390 23.23 4.04 -35.01
N LEU A 391 22.62 4.54 -36.09
CA LEU A 391 21.85 3.77 -37.07
C LEU A 391 22.22 4.23 -38.49
N GLU A 392 23.49 4.04 -38.84
CA GLU A 392 24.10 4.06 -40.19
C GLU A 392 25.21 2.98 -40.11
N ASP A 393 25.43 2.01 -40.98
CA ASP A 393 24.92 1.61 -42.28
C ASP A 393 25.03 0.08 -42.34
N ALA A 394 24.00 -0.62 -42.81
CA ALA A 394 24.10 -2.02 -43.20
C ALA A 394 23.86 -2.12 -44.71
N SER A 395 24.91 -1.85 -45.48
CA SER A 395 24.97 -2.13 -46.91
C SER A 395 24.99 -3.65 -47.13
N SER A 396 23.99 -4.13 -47.84
CA SER A 396 23.85 -5.48 -48.38
C SER A 396 24.93 -5.75 -49.45
N GLU A 397 25.88 -6.64 -49.17
CA GLU A 397 26.65 -7.31 -50.22
C GLU A 397 25.96 -8.63 -50.58
N ASP A 398 25.57 -8.69 -51.85
CA ASP A 398 24.84 -9.76 -52.53
C ASP A 398 25.89 -10.66 -53.21
N ASP A 399 26.22 -11.81 -52.61
CA ASP A 399 27.17 -12.78 -53.17
C ASP A 399 26.42 -13.89 -53.91
N THR A 400 26.23 -13.70 -55.22
CA THR A 400 25.82 -14.77 -56.15
C THR A 400 27.03 -15.60 -56.59
N PRO A 401 27.02 -16.94 -56.45
CA PRO A 401 28.11 -17.77 -56.97
C PRO A 401 28.00 -17.95 -58.48
N THR A 402 29.08 -17.64 -59.19
CA THR A 402 29.22 -17.86 -60.63
C THR A 402 29.77 -19.28 -60.87
N GLU A 403 28.98 -20.15 -61.52
CA GLU A 403 29.49 -21.38 -62.13
C GLU A 403 30.19 -21.05 -63.45
N CYS A 404 31.44 -21.50 -63.62
CA CYS A 404 32.12 -21.54 -64.91
C CYS A 404 32.56 -22.97 -65.23
N SER A 405 32.28 -23.36 -66.47
CA SER A 405 32.76 -24.55 -67.18
C SER A 405 34.25 -24.47 -67.52
#